data_AF-A0A7W4G2T0-F1
#
_entry.id   AF-A0A7W4G2T0-F1
#
_cell.length_a   1.000
_cell.length_b   1.000
_cell.length_c   1.000
_cell.angle_alpha   90.00
_cell.angle_beta   90.00
_cell.angle_gamma   90.00
#
_symmetry.space_group_name_H-M   'P 1'
#
loop_
_entity.id
_entity.type
_entity.pdbx_description
1 polymer ?
#
loop_
_entity_poly.entity_id
_entity_poly.type
_entity_poly.pdbx_seq_one_letter_code
_entity_poly.pdbx_strand_id
1 'polypeptide(L)'
;MLKYFLLLLIVFSGSTFSKVIHEERSLYRNIIVEETRDLRCLKFNTKSSQTSQSCMYKNDPDKLVFNYTKLTFSSLLVADNPKNVLIIGLGGGTLSNVIHELYPEAKIHNVEIDPAVTKVARDYFNFIENDLVTSSVQDGRIFIKRAAIKKQQYDWIILDAFNGDYIPEHLLTKEFFEEVQSVLADGGIIAANTFSSSKLYEHESATYHAVFGDFINVSRENRSNRIILAGLKAPPTNEQIKARVKILEPRLAKYGIDIKAISEFMYFTKDGQDWPADTKVLTDQYSPANLLNF
;
A
#
# COMPACT_ATOMS: atom_id res chain seq x y z
N MET A 1 -21.23 42.31 46.72
CA MET A 1 -19.95 41.59 46.51
C MET A 1 -20.27 40.19 46.01
N LEU A 2 -20.29 39.99 44.69
CA LEU A 2 -20.57 38.70 44.06
C LEU A 2 -19.21 38.07 43.70
N LYS A 3 -18.79 37.04 44.44
CA LYS A 3 -17.53 36.32 44.18
C LYS A 3 -17.76 35.31 43.05
N TYR A 4 -17.14 35.55 41.91
CA TYR A 4 -17.02 34.57 40.83
C TYR A 4 -16.07 33.44 41.27
N PHE A 5 -16.55 32.20 41.26
CA PHE A 5 -15.73 31.01 41.43
C PHE A 5 -15.27 30.56 40.03
N LEU A 6 -13.98 30.70 39.74
CA LEU A 6 -13.37 30.23 38.50
C LEU A 6 -13.12 28.72 38.66
N LEU A 7 -13.89 27.88 37.95
CA LEU A 7 -13.67 26.43 37.92
C LEU A 7 -12.52 26.13 36.96
N LEU A 8 -11.37 25.74 37.49
CA LEU A 8 -10.22 25.29 36.70
C LEU A 8 -10.54 23.90 36.12
N LEU A 9 -10.85 23.83 34.82
CA LEU A 9 -10.94 22.57 34.08
C LEU A 9 -9.51 22.00 33.92
N ILE A 10 -9.14 21.10 34.82
CA ILE A 10 -7.94 20.27 34.66
C ILE A 10 -8.24 19.27 33.54
N VAL A 11 -7.74 19.56 32.34
CA VAL A 11 -7.71 18.59 31.23
C VAL A 11 -6.66 17.55 31.60
N PHE A 12 -7.10 16.41 32.13
CA PHE A 12 -6.25 15.23 32.24
C PHE A 12 -5.93 14.75 30.83
N SER A 13 -4.70 15.00 30.37
CA SER A 13 -4.10 14.28 29.26
C SER A 13 -3.91 12.83 29.70
N GLY A 14 -4.92 11.99 29.49
CA GLY A 14 -4.82 10.56 29.73
C GLY A 14 -3.68 10.00 28.86
N SER A 15 -2.61 9.54 29.50
CA SER A 15 -1.60 8.73 28.83
C SER A 15 -2.28 7.49 28.25
N THR A 16 -2.27 7.34 26.94
CA THR A 16 -2.78 6.15 26.26
C THR A 16 -1.84 4.99 26.60
N PHE A 17 -2.25 4.15 27.55
CA PHE A 17 -1.52 2.93 27.89
C PHE A 17 -1.52 2.02 26.65
N SER A 18 -0.34 1.74 26.09
CA SER A 18 -0.14 0.69 25.08
C SER A 18 0.22 -0.62 25.78
N LYS A 19 -0.38 -1.72 25.33
CA LYS A 19 -0.12 -3.07 25.82
C LYS A 19 0.35 -3.95 24.67
N VAL A 20 1.53 -4.54 24.79
CA VAL A 20 1.97 -5.62 23.90
C VAL A 20 1.13 -6.86 24.21
N ILE A 21 0.45 -7.39 23.18
CA ILE A 21 -0.40 -8.58 23.29
C ILE A 21 0.16 -9.80 22.57
N HIS A 22 1.15 -9.60 21.69
CA HIS A 22 1.90 -10.65 21.03
C HIS A 22 3.28 -10.11 20.66
N GLU A 23 4.29 -10.96 20.80
CA GLU A 23 5.65 -10.68 20.36
C GLU A 23 6.29 -11.99 19.92
N GLU A 24 6.87 -11.99 18.72
CA GLU A 24 7.63 -13.13 18.23
C GLU A 24 8.77 -12.69 17.32
N ARG A 25 9.81 -13.53 17.25
CA ARG A 25 10.94 -13.33 16.35
C ARG A 25 10.81 -14.29 15.18
N SER A 26 10.72 -13.75 13.97
CA SER A 26 10.72 -14.51 12.73
C SER A 26 12.13 -14.63 12.13
N LEU A 27 12.24 -15.32 11.00
CA LEU A 27 13.47 -15.37 10.20
C LEU A 27 13.86 -14.00 9.62
N TYR A 28 12.88 -13.10 9.44
CA TYR A 28 13.07 -11.82 8.78
C TYR A 28 13.15 -10.65 9.76
N ARG A 29 12.35 -10.67 10.84
CA ARG A 29 12.20 -9.52 11.74
C ARG A 29 11.59 -9.91 13.09
N ASN A 30 11.64 -8.98 14.04
CA ASN A 30 10.82 -9.06 15.26
C ASN A 30 9.46 -8.44 14.99
N ILE A 31 8.42 -9.17 15.34
CA ILE A 31 7.02 -8.82 15.13
C ILE A 31 6.38 -8.58 16.48
N ILE A 32 5.71 -7.43 16.61
CA ILE A 32 5.01 -7.03 17.83
C ILE A 32 3.58 -6.65 17.46
N VAL A 33 2.61 -7.14 18.22
CA VAL A 33 1.24 -6.63 18.20
C VAL A 33 0.99 -5.85 19.46
N GLU A 34 0.75 -4.56 19.30
CA GLU A 34 0.40 -3.64 20.37
C GLU A 34 -1.06 -3.21 20.28
N GLU A 35 -1.70 -3.09 21.43
CA GLU A 35 -3.02 -2.49 21.56
C GLU A 35 -2.99 -1.23 22.41
N THR A 36 -3.69 -0.21 21.93
CA THR A 36 -4.15 0.90 22.75
C THR A 36 -5.65 0.72 23.03
N ARG A 37 -6.28 1.76 23.59
CA ARG A 37 -7.73 1.81 23.75
C ARG A 37 -8.46 1.62 22.40
N ASP A 38 -7.98 2.28 21.35
CA ASP A 38 -8.71 2.44 20.10
C ASP A 38 -8.11 1.63 18.94
N LEU A 39 -6.81 1.34 18.99
CA LEU A 39 -6.07 0.71 17.89
C LEU A 39 -5.42 -0.60 18.31
N ARG A 40 -5.35 -1.53 17.38
CA ARG A 40 -4.43 -2.67 17.40
C ARG A 40 -3.47 -2.51 16.23
N CYS A 41 -2.17 -2.59 16.49
CA CYS A 41 -1.14 -2.31 15.49
C CYS A 41 -0.09 -3.41 15.45
N LEU A 42 0.21 -3.88 14.23
CA LEU A 42 1.35 -4.71 13.89
C LEU A 42 2.54 -3.78 13.70
N LYS A 43 3.62 -4.02 14.43
CA LYS A 43 4.85 -3.25 14.35
C LYS A 43 6.03 -4.15 14.01
N PHE A 44 6.97 -3.60 13.25
CA PHE A 44 8.31 -4.16 13.11
C PHE A 44 9.29 -3.37 13.95
N ASN A 45 10.21 -4.07 14.59
CA ASN A 45 11.31 -3.43 15.29
C ASN A 45 12.40 -3.13 14.24
N THR A 46 12.64 -1.87 13.91
CA THR A 46 13.77 -1.46 13.07
C THR A 46 14.94 -0.98 13.92
N LYS A 47 16.14 -0.83 13.34
CA LYS A 47 17.35 -0.40 14.08
C LYS A 47 17.18 1.00 14.71
N SER A 48 16.26 1.82 14.21
CA SER A 48 16.07 3.23 14.59
C SER A 48 14.71 3.55 15.23
N SER A 49 13.67 2.72 15.05
CA SER A 49 12.37 2.91 15.71
C SER A 49 11.46 1.69 15.59
N GLN A 50 10.36 1.67 16.35
CA GLN A 50 9.24 0.77 16.07
C GLN A 50 8.27 1.46 15.11
N THR A 51 8.16 0.95 13.88
CA THR A 51 7.25 1.48 12.88
C THR A 51 6.00 0.60 12.77
N SER A 52 4.83 1.21 12.91
CA SER A 52 3.56 0.52 12.67
C SER A 52 3.39 0.23 11.19
N GLN A 53 3.19 -1.04 10.87
CA GLN A 53 3.10 -1.58 9.50
C GLN A 53 1.66 -1.71 9.05
N SER A 54 0.82 -2.18 9.98
CA SER A 54 -0.62 -2.25 9.82
C SER A 54 -1.28 -1.91 11.14
N CYS A 55 -2.44 -1.25 11.09
CA CYS A 55 -3.25 -0.99 12.25
C CYS A 55 -4.72 -1.18 11.89
N MET A 56 -5.53 -1.58 12.86
CA MET A 56 -6.99 -1.59 12.79
C MET A 56 -7.60 -0.81 13.96
N TYR A 57 -8.74 -0.18 13.70
CA TYR A 57 -9.59 0.32 14.78
C TYR A 57 -10.32 -0.86 15.44
N LYS A 58 -10.28 -0.91 16.77
CA LYS A 58 -10.93 -1.99 17.54
C LYS A 58 -12.46 -1.90 17.51
N ASN A 59 -12.98 -0.68 17.41
CA ASN A 59 -14.44 -0.41 17.43
C ASN A 59 -15.05 -0.27 16.02
N ASP A 60 -14.23 -0.19 14.97
CA ASP A 60 -14.66 0.02 13.59
C ASP A 60 -13.63 -0.58 12.61
N PRO A 61 -13.48 -1.92 12.59
CA PRO A 61 -12.38 -2.60 11.91
C PRO A 61 -12.39 -2.44 10.39
N ASP A 62 -13.53 -2.07 9.80
CA ASP A 62 -13.65 -1.78 8.36
C ASP A 62 -12.88 -0.48 8.00
N LYS A 63 -12.78 0.49 8.91
CA LYS A 63 -12.08 1.75 8.60
C LYS A 63 -10.58 1.56 8.48
N LEU A 64 -10.04 2.03 7.36
CA LEU A 64 -8.60 2.08 7.14
C LEU A 64 -7.96 3.13 8.04
N VAL A 65 -6.95 2.70 8.81
CA VAL A 65 -6.19 3.59 9.70
C VAL A 65 -5.21 4.44 8.89
N PHE A 66 -4.42 3.83 8.01
CA PHE A 66 -3.36 4.54 7.29
C PHE A 66 -3.84 5.27 6.05
N ASN A 67 -3.20 6.40 5.76
CA ASN A 67 -3.55 7.19 4.58
C ASN A 67 -3.11 6.51 3.28
N TYR A 68 -1.95 5.84 3.24
CA TYR A 68 -1.48 5.17 2.03
C TYR A 68 -2.42 4.06 1.57
N THR A 69 -3.01 3.30 2.52
CA THR A 69 -4.00 2.26 2.18
C THR A 69 -5.23 2.88 1.53
N LYS A 70 -5.63 4.10 1.96
CA LYS A 70 -6.73 4.85 1.32
C LYS A 70 -6.33 5.36 -0.06
N LEU A 71 -5.13 5.92 -0.19
CA LEU A 71 -4.59 6.40 -1.48
C LEU A 71 -4.51 5.27 -2.51
N THR A 72 -4.23 4.04 -2.09
CA THR A 72 -4.18 2.86 -2.98
C THR A 72 -5.48 2.66 -3.75
N PHE A 73 -6.64 3.02 -3.18
CA PHE A 73 -7.94 2.93 -3.86
C PHE A 73 -8.17 3.97 -4.97
N SER A 74 -7.26 4.95 -5.15
CA SER A 74 -7.21 5.78 -6.38
C SER A 74 -7.06 4.93 -7.65
N SER A 75 -6.48 3.74 -7.53
CA SER A 75 -6.46 2.69 -8.56
C SER A 75 -7.83 2.44 -9.20
N LEU A 76 -8.91 2.49 -8.42
CA LEU A 76 -10.26 2.24 -8.92
C LEU A 76 -10.82 3.38 -9.78
N LEU A 77 -10.16 4.55 -9.80
CA LEU A 77 -10.49 5.65 -10.71
C LEU A 77 -10.00 5.38 -12.13
N VAL A 78 -9.04 4.46 -12.30
CA VAL A 78 -8.37 4.18 -13.57
C VAL A 78 -8.50 2.73 -14.04
N ALA A 79 -8.79 1.80 -13.12
CA ALA A 79 -9.13 0.41 -13.39
C ALA A 79 -10.45 0.05 -12.72
N ASP A 80 -11.38 -0.53 -13.49
CA ASP A 80 -12.73 -0.85 -12.98
C ASP A 80 -12.92 -2.35 -12.79
N ASN A 81 -13.72 -2.70 -11.77
CA ASN A 81 -14.22 -4.04 -11.54
C ASN A 81 -13.15 -5.15 -11.61
N PRO A 82 -12.03 -5.03 -10.87
CA PRO A 82 -10.94 -6.00 -10.91
C PRO A 82 -11.44 -7.39 -10.51
N LYS A 83 -11.05 -8.41 -11.27
CA LYS A 83 -11.45 -9.82 -11.04
C LYS A 83 -10.32 -10.66 -10.48
N ASN A 84 -9.08 -10.36 -10.86
CA ASN A 84 -7.88 -11.02 -10.38
C ASN A 84 -6.96 -9.97 -9.77
N VAL A 85 -6.82 -10.00 -8.46
CA VAL A 85 -6.01 -9.06 -7.68
C VAL A 85 -4.82 -9.80 -7.09
N LEU A 86 -3.63 -9.25 -7.27
CA LEU A 86 -2.39 -9.73 -6.64
C LEU A 86 -1.90 -8.66 -5.68
N ILE A 87 -1.68 -9.03 -4.42
CA ILE A 87 -1.06 -8.14 -3.42
C ILE A 87 0.30 -8.76 -3.06
N ILE A 88 1.38 -8.04 -3.37
CA ILE A 88 2.72 -8.38 -2.92
C ILE A 88 2.95 -7.63 -1.59
N GLY A 89 2.96 -8.39 -0.51
CA GLY A 89 2.78 -7.93 0.87
C GLY A 89 1.42 -8.36 1.44
N LEU A 90 1.31 -8.33 2.76
CA LEU A 90 0.04 -8.60 3.46
C LEU A 90 -0.19 -7.62 4.62
N GLY A 91 0.82 -7.39 5.45
CA GLY A 91 0.66 -6.66 6.70
C GLY A 91 -0.41 -7.31 7.59
N GLY A 92 -1.44 -6.54 7.95
CA GLY A 92 -2.62 -7.05 8.67
C GLY A 92 -3.75 -7.56 7.77
N GLY A 93 -3.58 -7.59 6.45
CA GLY A 93 -4.62 -8.03 5.50
C GLY A 93 -5.71 -6.99 5.20
N THR A 94 -5.55 -5.74 5.65
CA THR A 94 -6.58 -4.70 5.55
C THR A 94 -6.97 -4.36 4.12
N LEU A 95 -6.00 -4.20 3.21
CA LEU A 95 -6.28 -3.98 1.78
C LEU A 95 -7.06 -5.16 1.18
N SER A 96 -6.61 -6.39 1.45
CA SER A 96 -7.27 -7.62 0.97
C SER A 96 -8.73 -7.70 1.42
N ASN A 97 -9.00 -7.46 2.70
CA ASN A 97 -10.35 -7.50 3.26
C ASN A 97 -11.27 -6.46 2.60
N VAL A 98 -10.82 -5.20 2.49
CA VAL A 98 -11.62 -4.14 1.87
C VAL A 98 -11.90 -4.44 0.40
N ILE A 99 -10.92 -4.97 -0.34
CA ILE A 99 -11.12 -5.36 -1.74
C ILE A 99 -12.12 -6.51 -1.85
N HIS A 100 -12.04 -7.51 -0.96
CA HIS A 100 -12.98 -8.62 -0.94
C HIS A 100 -14.41 -8.15 -0.68
N GLU A 101 -14.62 -7.26 0.29
CA GLU A 101 -15.94 -6.73 0.58
C GLU A 101 -16.50 -5.84 -0.55
N LEU A 102 -15.63 -5.07 -1.22
CA LEU A 102 -16.02 -4.27 -2.38
C LEU A 102 -16.36 -5.14 -3.60
N TYR A 103 -15.65 -6.25 -3.78
CA TYR A 103 -15.74 -7.15 -4.91
C TYR A 103 -15.74 -8.62 -4.43
N PRO A 104 -16.88 -9.14 -3.93
CA PRO A 104 -16.94 -10.48 -3.34
C PRO A 104 -16.53 -11.62 -4.28
N GLU A 105 -16.70 -11.41 -5.59
CA GLU A 105 -16.36 -12.37 -6.65
C GLU A 105 -14.90 -12.24 -7.15
N ALA A 106 -14.13 -11.25 -6.66
CA ALA A 106 -12.74 -11.09 -7.06
C ALA A 106 -11.86 -12.15 -6.41
N LYS A 107 -10.98 -12.75 -7.21
CA LYS A 107 -9.90 -13.62 -6.73
C LYS A 107 -8.75 -12.74 -6.26
N ILE A 108 -8.45 -12.80 -4.97
CA ILE A 108 -7.40 -12.01 -4.33
C ILE A 108 -6.33 -12.97 -3.84
N HIS A 109 -5.11 -12.78 -4.32
CA HIS A 109 -3.95 -13.55 -3.88
C HIS A 109 -2.96 -12.63 -3.18
N ASN A 110 -2.65 -12.94 -1.92
CA ASN A 110 -1.67 -12.23 -1.11
C ASN A 110 -0.36 -13.00 -1.09
N VAL A 111 0.77 -12.33 -1.30
CA VAL A 111 2.11 -12.94 -1.29
C VAL A 111 2.92 -12.26 -0.20
N GLU A 112 3.11 -12.96 0.91
CA GLU A 112 3.85 -12.46 2.06
C GLU A 112 5.12 -13.29 2.24
N ILE A 113 6.27 -12.64 2.46
CA ILE A 113 7.53 -13.37 2.60
C ILE A 113 7.68 -13.97 3.99
N ASP A 114 7.14 -13.30 5.01
CA ASP A 114 7.29 -13.68 6.40
C ASP A 114 6.07 -14.47 6.91
N PRO A 115 6.19 -15.79 7.16
CA PRO A 115 5.07 -16.61 7.64
C PRO A 115 4.48 -16.13 8.96
N ALA A 116 5.29 -15.45 9.80
CA ALA A 116 4.82 -14.92 11.07
C ALA A 116 3.88 -13.71 10.86
N VAL A 117 4.08 -12.90 9.81
CA VAL A 117 3.15 -11.82 9.44
C VAL A 117 1.79 -12.41 9.04
N THR A 118 1.77 -13.46 8.20
CA THR A 118 0.51 -14.13 7.83
C THR A 118 -0.20 -14.73 9.04
N LYS A 119 0.54 -15.36 9.96
CA LYS A 119 -0.02 -15.88 11.21
C LYS A 119 -0.63 -14.76 12.05
N VAL A 120 0.09 -13.66 12.23
CA VAL A 120 -0.39 -12.51 13.00
C VAL A 120 -1.62 -11.86 12.37
N ALA A 121 -1.67 -11.75 11.04
CA ALA A 121 -2.83 -11.23 10.33
C ALA A 121 -4.10 -12.05 10.62
N ARG A 122 -3.98 -13.38 10.61
CA ARG A 122 -5.07 -14.33 10.95
C ARG A 122 -5.50 -14.19 12.40
N ASP A 123 -4.54 -14.25 13.32
CA ASP A 123 -4.82 -14.36 14.76
C ASP A 123 -5.29 -13.03 15.37
N TYR A 124 -4.83 -11.90 14.81
CA TYR A 124 -4.98 -10.58 15.43
C TYR A 124 -5.62 -9.52 14.54
N PHE A 125 -5.70 -9.69 13.21
CA PHE A 125 -6.18 -8.63 12.31
C PHE A 125 -7.41 -9.00 11.46
N ASN A 126 -8.16 -10.03 11.85
CA ASN A 126 -9.38 -10.46 11.14
C ASN A 126 -9.14 -10.67 9.64
N PHE A 127 -7.93 -11.11 9.26
CA PHE A 127 -7.61 -11.35 7.86
C PHE A 127 -8.55 -12.44 7.31
N ILE A 128 -9.24 -12.13 6.22
CA ILE A 128 -10.21 -13.02 5.59
C ILE A 128 -9.48 -13.95 4.64
N GLU A 129 -9.65 -15.26 4.82
CA GLU A 129 -9.26 -16.27 3.85
C GLU A 129 -10.44 -17.18 3.53
N ASN A 130 -10.62 -17.47 2.24
CA ASN A 130 -11.65 -18.34 1.70
C ASN A 130 -11.23 -18.80 0.29
N ASP A 131 -12.13 -19.42 -0.46
CA ASP A 131 -11.82 -19.95 -1.81
C ASP A 131 -11.42 -18.86 -2.82
N LEU A 132 -11.79 -17.59 -2.56
CA LEU A 132 -11.48 -16.44 -3.41
C LEU A 132 -10.35 -15.56 -2.85
N VAL A 133 -10.16 -15.55 -1.52
CA VAL A 133 -9.09 -14.80 -0.85
C VAL A 133 -8.07 -15.76 -0.28
N THR A 134 -6.89 -15.80 -0.89
CA THR A 134 -5.83 -16.75 -0.55
C THR A 134 -4.52 -16.03 -0.24
N SER A 135 -3.64 -16.71 0.49
CA SER A 135 -2.27 -16.23 0.75
C SER A 135 -1.22 -17.30 0.46
N SER A 136 -0.02 -16.87 0.10
CA SER A 136 1.16 -17.74 0.01
C SER A 136 2.36 -17.12 0.73
N VAL A 137 3.13 -17.97 1.41
CA VAL A 137 4.38 -17.58 2.04
C VAL A 137 5.51 -17.70 1.02
N GLN A 138 5.86 -16.60 0.36
CA GLN A 138 6.84 -16.60 -0.72
C GLN A 138 7.44 -15.20 -0.95
N ASP A 139 8.68 -15.14 -1.46
CA ASP A 139 9.20 -13.90 -2.04
C ASP A 139 8.36 -13.44 -3.25
N GLY A 140 8.02 -12.16 -3.27
CA GLY A 140 7.16 -11.54 -4.29
C GLY A 140 7.72 -11.65 -5.70
N ARG A 141 9.02 -11.44 -5.90
CA ARG A 141 9.64 -11.54 -7.22
C ARG A 141 9.65 -12.97 -7.73
N ILE A 142 9.97 -13.93 -6.85
CA ILE A 142 9.88 -15.35 -7.22
C ILE A 142 8.43 -15.74 -7.57
N PHE A 143 7.44 -15.17 -6.87
CA PHE A 143 6.03 -15.40 -7.20
C PHE A 143 5.71 -14.89 -8.61
N ILE A 144 6.06 -13.65 -8.94
CA ILE A 144 5.82 -13.06 -10.26
C ILE A 144 6.45 -13.91 -11.37
N LYS A 145 7.70 -14.35 -11.21
CA LYS A 145 8.36 -15.25 -12.19
C LYS A 145 7.57 -16.55 -12.42
N ARG A 146 7.07 -17.16 -11.34
CA ARG A 146 6.25 -18.39 -11.43
C ARG A 146 4.89 -18.11 -12.07
N ALA A 147 4.28 -16.98 -11.76
CA ALA A 147 3.02 -16.54 -12.36
C ALA A 147 3.15 -16.35 -13.87
N ALA A 148 4.25 -15.74 -14.32
CA ALA A 148 4.57 -15.59 -15.75
C ALA A 148 4.70 -16.94 -16.47
N ILE A 149 5.44 -17.90 -15.88
CA ILE A 149 5.57 -19.26 -16.42
C ILE A 149 4.20 -19.95 -16.54
N LYS A 150 3.33 -19.75 -15.56
CA LYS A 150 1.96 -20.28 -15.53
C LYS A 150 0.97 -19.48 -16.39
N LYS A 151 1.42 -18.41 -17.07
CA LYS A 151 0.60 -17.48 -17.86
C LYS A 151 -0.57 -16.90 -17.06
N GLN A 152 -0.36 -16.67 -15.76
CA GLN A 152 -1.32 -15.97 -14.93
C GLN A 152 -1.34 -14.48 -15.31
N GLN A 153 -2.50 -13.85 -15.17
CA GLN A 153 -2.74 -12.46 -15.52
C GLN A 153 -3.56 -11.81 -14.41
N TYR A 154 -3.21 -10.57 -14.07
CA TYR A 154 -3.84 -9.83 -12.98
C TYR A 154 -4.34 -8.48 -13.46
N ASP A 155 -5.55 -8.11 -13.04
CA ASP A 155 -6.18 -6.83 -13.39
C ASP A 155 -5.66 -5.72 -12.47
N TRP A 156 -5.27 -6.09 -11.25
CA TRP A 156 -4.74 -5.15 -10.27
C TRP A 156 -3.63 -5.79 -9.44
N ILE A 157 -2.42 -5.30 -9.62
CA ILE A 157 -1.25 -5.69 -8.82
C ILE A 157 -0.99 -4.56 -7.81
N ILE A 158 -0.97 -4.88 -6.53
CA ILE A 158 -0.63 -3.96 -5.46
C ILE A 158 0.75 -4.35 -4.92
N LEU A 159 1.71 -3.44 -5.01
CA LEU A 159 3.04 -3.61 -4.44
C LEU A 159 3.12 -2.84 -3.12
N ASP A 160 3.02 -3.56 -2.01
CA ASP A 160 3.06 -3.02 -0.63
C ASP A 160 4.03 -3.86 0.24
N ALA A 161 5.26 -3.99 -0.24
CA ALA A 161 6.26 -4.92 0.29
C ALA A 161 7.27 -4.26 1.25
N PHE A 162 6.84 -3.31 2.07
CA PHE A 162 7.76 -2.58 2.96
C PHE A 162 8.36 -3.45 4.07
N ASN A 163 9.63 -3.19 4.38
CA ASN A 163 10.30 -3.74 5.56
C ASN A 163 10.54 -2.65 6.62
N GLY A 164 9.49 -1.89 6.95
CA GLY A 164 9.58 -0.73 7.83
C GLY A 164 9.99 0.54 7.09
N ASP A 165 11.28 0.67 6.79
CA ASP A 165 11.86 1.94 6.34
C ASP A 165 12.22 1.97 4.84
N TYR A 166 12.11 0.84 4.13
CA TYR A 166 12.44 0.74 2.71
C TYR A 166 11.71 -0.43 2.01
N ILE A 167 11.68 -0.37 0.67
CA ILE A 167 11.22 -1.45 -0.23
C ILE A 167 12.43 -2.31 -0.60
N PRO A 168 12.35 -3.65 -0.53
CA PRO A 168 13.45 -4.53 -0.92
C PRO A 168 13.98 -4.20 -2.32
N GLU A 169 15.31 -4.13 -2.45
CA GLU A 169 15.95 -3.60 -3.65
C GLU A 169 15.60 -4.35 -4.94
N HIS A 170 15.42 -5.66 -4.85
CA HIS A 170 15.09 -6.52 -5.98
C HIS A 170 13.64 -6.37 -6.46
N LEU A 171 12.82 -5.59 -5.75
CA LEU A 171 11.45 -5.21 -6.11
C LEU A 171 11.37 -3.78 -6.67
N LEU A 172 12.51 -3.12 -6.89
CA LEU A 172 12.61 -1.74 -7.38
C LEU A 172 13.27 -1.62 -8.76
N THR A 173 13.63 -2.75 -9.38
CA THR A 173 14.44 -2.76 -10.60
C THR A 173 13.57 -2.80 -11.85
N LYS A 174 14.14 -2.31 -12.96
CA LYS A 174 13.54 -2.40 -14.30
C LYS A 174 13.17 -3.84 -14.65
N GLU A 175 14.06 -4.79 -14.39
CA GLU A 175 13.85 -6.21 -14.68
C GLU A 175 12.67 -6.78 -13.88
N PHE A 176 12.54 -6.41 -12.60
CA PHE A 176 11.36 -6.80 -11.82
C PHE A 176 10.08 -6.20 -12.39
N PHE A 177 10.09 -4.93 -12.78
CA PHE A 177 8.91 -4.30 -13.36
C PHE A 177 8.54 -4.85 -14.74
N GLU A 178 9.51 -5.28 -15.56
CA GLU A 178 9.26 -6.01 -16.80
C GLU A 178 8.61 -7.38 -16.51
N GLU A 179 9.07 -8.08 -15.47
CA GLU A 179 8.44 -9.33 -14.99
C GLU A 179 6.99 -9.06 -14.53
N VAL A 180 6.74 -7.97 -13.81
CA VAL A 180 5.38 -7.54 -13.40
C VAL A 180 4.51 -7.21 -14.60
N GLN A 181 5.03 -6.46 -15.58
CA GLN A 181 4.32 -6.11 -16.81
C GLN A 181 3.88 -7.36 -17.57
N SER A 182 4.68 -8.42 -17.56
CA SER A 182 4.37 -9.69 -18.25
C SER A 182 3.17 -10.45 -17.67
N VAL A 183 2.81 -10.19 -16.42
CA VAL A 183 1.66 -10.81 -15.72
C VAL A 183 0.49 -9.84 -15.54
N LEU A 184 0.56 -8.66 -16.15
CA LEU A 184 -0.51 -7.67 -16.12
C LEU A 184 -1.49 -7.94 -17.25
N ALA A 185 -2.77 -8.09 -16.92
CA ALA A 185 -3.84 -8.28 -17.91
C ALA A 185 -3.95 -7.05 -18.85
N ASP A 186 -4.58 -7.20 -20.02
CA ASP A 186 -4.89 -6.05 -20.88
C ASP A 186 -5.82 -5.08 -20.13
N GLY A 187 -5.36 -3.83 -19.95
CA GLY A 187 -6.04 -2.83 -19.13
C GLY A 187 -5.85 -3.00 -17.62
N GLY A 188 -5.01 -3.94 -17.18
CA GLY A 188 -4.60 -4.07 -15.79
C GLY A 188 -3.67 -2.95 -15.35
N ILE A 189 -3.56 -2.76 -14.04
CA ILE A 189 -2.69 -1.72 -13.45
C ILE A 189 -1.83 -2.27 -12.31
N ILE A 190 -0.69 -1.63 -12.09
CA ILE A 190 0.07 -1.74 -10.85
C ILE A 190 -0.15 -0.49 -10.01
N ALA A 191 -0.42 -0.69 -8.72
CA ALA A 191 -0.40 0.34 -7.69
C ALA A 191 0.73 0.06 -6.71
N ALA A 192 1.75 0.91 -6.69
CA ALA A 192 2.91 0.74 -5.84
C ALA A 192 2.95 1.80 -4.75
N ASN A 193 2.99 1.36 -3.49
CA ASN A 193 3.25 2.22 -2.36
C ASN A 193 4.76 2.51 -2.29
N THR A 194 5.13 3.80 -2.28
CA THR A 194 6.50 4.33 -2.21
C THR A 194 6.53 5.53 -1.25
N PHE A 195 7.68 6.16 -1.02
CA PHE A 195 7.78 7.35 -0.17
C PHE A 195 8.10 8.61 -0.97
N SER A 196 7.30 9.66 -0.81
CA SER A 196 7.55 10.96 -1.47
C SER A 196 8.83 11.64 -0.95
N SER A 197 9.34 11.23 0.21
CA SER A 197 10.59 11.72 0.82
C SER A 197 11.79 10.79 0.60
N SER A 198 11.62 9.71 -0.16
CA SER A 198 12.70 8.77 -0.46
C SER A 198 13.85 9.46 -1.19
N LYS A 199 15.10 9.13 -0.82
CA LYS A 199 16.28 9.49 -1.64
C LYS A 199 16.27 8.82 -3.02
N LEU A 200 15.44 7.79 -3.20
CA LEU A 200 15.26 7.09 -4.46
C LEU A 200 14.11 7.65 -5.28
N TYR A 201 13.42 8.72 -4.85
CA TYR A 201 12.21 9.24 -5.51
C TYR A 201 12.35 9.32 -7.04
N GLU A 202 13.40 10.01 -7.49
CA GLU A 202 13.68 10.25 -8.91
C GLU A 202 14.02 8.94 -9.63
N HIS A 203 14.84 8.08 -9.01
CA HIS A 203 15.24 6.79 -9.56
C HIS A 203 14.06 5.83 -9.70
N GLU A 204 13.17 5.77 -8.69
CA GLU A 204 11.92 5.02 -8.75
C GLU A 204 11.06 5.55 -9.90
N SER A 205 10.81 6.87 -9.98
CA SER A 205 10.03 7.47 -11.06
C SER A 205 10.57 7.13 -12.45
N ALA A 206 11.89 7.31 -12.65
CA ALA A 206 12.54 6.99 -13.91
C ALA A 206 12.42 5.50 -14.27
N THR A 207 12.51 4.60 -13.28
CA THR A 207 12.42 3.15 -13.48
C THR A 207 10.99 2.72 -13.85
N TYR A 208 9.96 3.24 -13.16
CA TYR A 208 8.57 3.00 -13.55
C TYR A 208 8.29 3.52 -14.96
N HIS A 209 8.72 4.74 -15.28
CA HIS A 209 8.53 5.32 -16.61
C HIS A 209 9.22 4.51 -17.70
N ALA A 210 10.44 4.01 -17.45
CA ALA A 210 11.19 3.22 -18.43
C ALA A 210 10.52 1.90 -18.82
N VAL A 211 9.63 1.34 -17.98
CA VAL A 211 8.93 0.08 -18.24
C VAL A 211 7.49 0.30 -18.68
N PHE A 212 6.77 1.19 -17.99
CA PHE A 212 5.33 1.37 -18.16
C PHE A 212 4.95 2.63 -18.97
N GLY A 213 5.91 3.51 -19.28
CA GLY A 213 5.63 4.83 -19.84
C GLY A 213 5.00 5.77 -18.81
N ASP A 214 4.15 6.68 -19.27
CA ASP A 214 3.47 7.63 -18.40
C ASP A 214 2.62 6.95 -17.32
N PHE A 215 2.67 7.50 -16.12
CA PHE A 215 1.98 6.99 -14.94
C PHE A 215 1.33 8.12 -14.15
N ILE A 216 0.61 7.77 -13.08
CA ILE A 216 -0.03 8.73 -12.18
C ILE A 216 0.60 8.62 -10.80
N ASN A 217 1.07 9.74 -10.28
CA ASN A 217 1.45 9.91 -8.88
C ASN A 217 0.25 10.34 -8.05
N VAL A 218 -0.02 9.64 -6.96
CA VAL A 218 -1.04 10.02 -5.99
C VAL A 218 -0.39 10.24 -4.64
N SER A 219 -0.25 11.50 -4.25
CA SER A 219 0.39 11.90 -3.00
C SER A 219 -0.29 13.16 -2.46
N ARG A 220 -0.57 13.19 -1.16
CA ARG A 220 -0.94 14.44 -0.49
C ARG A 220 0.31 15.27 -0.26
N GLU A 221 0.18 16.60 -0.26
CA GLU A 221 1.26 17.46 0.21
C GLU A 221 1.60 17.07 1.67
N ASN A 222 2.90 16.94 1.97
CA ASN A 222 3.52 16.34 3.16
C ASN A 222 3.90 14.83 3.09
N ARG A 223 5.00 14.58 2.35
CA ARG A 223 6.18 13.70 2.63
C ARG A 223 6.03 12.28 3.25
N SER A 224 4.85 11.71 3.37
CA SER A 224 4.71 10.32 3.84
C SER A 224 4.76 9.35 2.65
N ASN A 225 3.61 8.91 2.15
CA ASN A 225 3.50 7.92 1.09
C ASN A 225 3.07 8.52 -0.25
N ARG A 226 3.60 7.93 -1.32
CA ARG A 226 3.26 8.16 -2.72
C ARG A 226 2.76 6.86 -3.31
N ILE A 227 1.60 6.87 -3.94
CA ILE A 227 1.12 5.73 -4.73
C ILE A 227 1.41 6.00 -6.20
N ILE A 228 2.18 5.14 -6.84
CA ILE A 228 2.41 5.15 -8.29
C ILE A 228 1.39 4.22 -8.94
N LEU A 229 0.58 4.75 -9.86
CA LEU A 229 -0.34 3.96 -10.70
C LEU A 229 0.23 3.88 -12.11
N ALA A 230 0.70 2.70 -12.51
CA ALA A 230 1.35 2.46 -13.81
C ALA A 230 0.73 1.27 -14.56
N GLY A 231 1.12 1.09 -15.82
CA GLY A 231 0.53 0.09 -16.73
C GLY A 231 -0.70 0.59 -17.49
N LEU A 232 -0.95 1.90 -17.46
CA LEU A 232 -2.12 2.51 -18.09
C LEU A 232 -2.03 2.41 -19.61
N LYS A 233 -3.04 1.80 -20.24
CA LYS A 233 -3.18 1.82 -21.71
C LYS A 233 -3.38 3.23 -22.26
N ALA A 234 -4.15 4.03 -21.53
CA ALA A 234 -4.32 5.45 -21.76
C ALA A 234 -4.67 6.14 -20.43
N PRO A 235 -4.20 7.38 -20.20
CA PRO A 235 -4.64 8.18 -19.07
C PRO A 235 -6.15 8.44 -19.13
N PRO A 236 -6.90 8.30 -18.02
CA PRO A 236 -8.32 8.65 -17.98
C PRO A 236 -8.56 10.13 -18.23
N THR A 237 -9.73 10.48 -18.77
CA THR A 237 -10.18 11.87 -18.84
C THR A 237 -10.75 12.34 -17.49
N ASN A 238 -10.84 13.65 -17.29
CA ASN A 238 -11.44 14.23 -16.10
C ASN A 238 -12.91 13.82 -15.93
N GLU A 239 -13.65 13.65 -17.03
CA GLU A 239 -15.03 13.18 -17.02
C GLU A 239 -15.12 11.72 -16.56
N GLN A 240 -14.19 10.86 -17.02
CA GLN A 240 -14.10 9.47 -16.56
C GLN A 240 -13.81 9.41 -15.06
N ILE A 241 -12.84 10.20 -14.56
CA ILE A 241 -12.53 10.28 -13.13
C ILE A 241 -13.75 10.74 -12.34
N LYS A 242 -14.41 11.83 -12.74
CA LYS A 242 -15.62 12.35 -12.06
C LYS A 242 -16.76 11.32 -12.03
N ALA A 243 -16.97 10.60 -13.14
CA ALA A 243 -17.95 9.53 -13.19
C ALA A 243 -17.63 8.38 -12.22
N ARG A 244 -16.35 7.98 -12.15
CA ARG A 244 -15.86 6.96 -11.22
C ARG A 244 -15.98 7.39 -9.76
N VAL A 245 -15.61 8.62 -9.43
CA VAL A 245 -15.79 9.21 -8.09
C VAL A 245 -17.24 9.08 -7.63
N LYS A 246 -18.21 9.46 -8.48
CA LYS A 246 -19.64 9.38 -8.13
C LYS A 246 -20.10 7.96 -7.80
N ILE A 247 -19.54 6.94 -8.46
CA ILE A 247 -19.87 5.53 -8.21
C ILE A 247 -19.18 5.02 -6.94
N LEU A 248 -17.93 5.41 -6.72
CA LEU A 248 -17.08 4.87 -5.67
C LEU A 248 -17.26 5.55 -4.32
N GLU A 249 -17.56 6.84 -4.28
CA GLU A 249 -17.71 7.63 -3.05
C GLU A 249 -18.63 6.97 -2.01
N PRO A 250 -19.89 6.58 -2.32
CA PRO A 250 -20.73 5.92 -1.33
C PRO A 250 -20.23 4.52 -0.93
N ARG A 251 -19.56 3.80 -1.84
CA ARG A 251 -19.02 2.46 -1.57
C ARG A 251 -17.79 2.50 -0.68
N LEU A 252 -16.99 3.56 -0.78
CA LEU A 252 -15.71 3.71 -0.11
C LEU A 252 -15.80 4.48 1.21
N ALA A 253 -16.87 5.25 1.42
CA ALA A 253 -17.08 6.06 2.63
C ALA A 253 -17.02 5.26 3.93
N LYS A 254 -17.55 4.02 3.95
CA LYS A 254 -17.54 3.18 5.15
C LYS A 254 -16.13 2.81 5.63
N TYR A 255 -15.18 2.71 4.70
CA TYR A 255 -13.77 2.42 5.00
C TYR A 255 -12.95 3.68 5.36
N GLY A 256 -13.61 4.85 5.44
CA GLY A 256 -12.97 6.13 5.73
C GLY A 256 -12.12 6.67 4.58
N ILE A 257 -12.46 6.30 3.34
CA ILE A 257 -11.79 6.74 2.12
C ILE A 257 -12.61 7.88 1.47
N ASP A 258 -12.04 9.08 1.45
CA ASP A 258 -12.57 10.22 0.69
C ASP A 258 -11.99 10.20 -0.73
N ILE A 259 -12.62 9.40 -1.60
CA ILE A 259 -12.12 9.20 -2.97
C ILE A 259 -12.19 10.48 -3.81
N LYS A 260 -13.13 11.38 -3.50
CA LYS A 260 -13.26 12.68 -4.16
C LYS A 260 -12.03 13.52 -3.85
N ALA A 261 -11.69 13.70 -2.57
CA ALA A 261 -10.47 14.41 -2.20
C ALA A 261 -9.22 13.74 -2.76
N ILE A 262 -9.16 12.40 -2.78
CA ILE A 262 -8.03 11.67 -3.35
C ILE A 262 -7.86 11.97 -4.85
N SER A 263 -8.95 12.08 -5.61
CA SER A 263 -8.89 12.39 -7.04
C SER A 263 -8.26 13.75 -7.35
N GLU A 264 -8.28 14.68 -6.39
CA GLU A 264 -7.66 16.02 -6.52
C GLU A 264 -6.13 15.97 -6.32
N PHE A 265 -5.59 14.87 -5.80
CA PHE A 265 -4.15 14.66 -5.56
C PHE A 265 -3.47 13.78 -6.62
N MET A 266 -4.13 13.56 -7.75
CA MET A 266 -3.59 12.78 -8.87
C MET A 266 -2.77 13.69 -9.79
N TYR A 267 -1.48 13.40 -9.91
CA TYR A 267 -0.55 14.06 -10.82
C TYR A 267 -0.16 13.12 -11.95
N PHE A 268 -0.31 13.56 -13.19
CA PHE A 268 -0.06 12.75 -14.39
C PHE A 268 1.29 13.12 -14.98
N THR A 269 2.20 12.15 -15.13
CA THR A 269 3.55 12.43 -15.63
C THR A 269 3.57 12.93 -17.08
N LYS A 270 2.54 12.57 -17.85
CA LYS A 270 2.34 13.07 -19.22
C LYS A 270 2.24 14.60 -19.29
N ASP A 271 1.73 15.21 -18.22
CA ASP A 271 1.49 16.66 -18.12
C ASP A 271 2.70 17.38 -17.51
N GLY A 272 3.66 16.62 -16.98
CA GLY A 272 4.93 17.11 -16.45
C GLY A 272 5.74 15.98 -15.83
N GLN A 273 7.00 15.86 -16.23
CA GLN A 273 7.95 15.00 -15.54
C GLN A 273 8.50 15.76 -14.32
N ASP A 274 8.45 15.14 -13.14
CA ASP A 274 8.92 15.74 -11.89
C ASP A 274 10.26 15.16 -11.39
N TRP A 275 11.01 14.51 -12.28
CA TRP A 275 12.38 14.05 -12.08
C TRP A 275 13.29 14.48 -13.26
N PRO A 276 14.62 14.52 -13.11
CA PRO A 276 15.54 14.80 -14.22
C PRO A 276 15.48 13.76 -15.35
N ALA A 277 15.54 14.20 -16.62
CA ALA A 277 15.45 13.29 -17.77
C ALA A 277 16.64 12.31 -17.90
N ASP A 278 17.78 12.66 -17.31
CA ASP A 278 19.00 11.85 -17.27
C ASP A 278 19.11 11.00 -15.99
N THR A 279 18.08 10.96 -15.15
CA THR A 279 18.06 10.11 -13.95
C THR A 279 18.26 8.65 -14.33
N LYS A 280 19.27 8.02 -13.70
CA LYS A 280 19.62 6.63 -13.98
C LYS A 280 18.56 5.67 -13.45
N VAL A 281 18.10 4.77 -14.32
CA VAL A 281 17.16 3.70 -13.99
C VAL A 281 17.79 2.66 -13.05
N LEU A 282 17.03 2.18 -12.07
CA LEU A 282 17.43 1.09 -11.19
C LEU A 282 17.38 -0.23 -11.96
N THR A 283 18.46 -1.00 -11.90
CA THR A 283 18.54 -2.32 -12.53
C THR A 283 19.05 -3.34 -11.51
N ASP A 284 18.93 -4.63 -11.80
CA ASP A 284 19.53 -5.66 -10.94
C ASP A 284 21.05 -5.47 -10.74
N GLN A 285 21.73 -4.82 -11.69
CA GLN A 285 23.17 -4.49 -11.60
C GLN A 285 23.43 -3.08 -11.06
N TYR A 286 22.39 -2.26 -10.90
CA TYR A 286 22.43 -0.91 -10.34
C TYR A 286 21.27 -0.74 -9.37
N SER A 287 21.29 -1.55 -8.32
CA SER A 287 20.26 -1.56 -7.29
C SER A 287 20.38 -0.37 -6.34
N PRO A 288 19.31 -0.03 -5.61
CA PRO A 288 19.31 0.93 -4.51
C PRO A 288 20.46 0.81 -3.50
N ALA A 289 21.00 -0.38 -3.23
CA ALA A 289 22.15 -0.53 -2.33
C ALA A 289 23.41 0.19 -2.84
N ASN A 290 23.53 0.41 -4.15
CA ASN A 290 24.63 1.20 -4.74
C ASN A 290 24.47 2.71 -4.52
N LEU A 291 23.28 3.17 -4.12
CA LEU A 291 22.92 4.58 -3.95
C LEU A 291 22.77 4.95 -2.47
N LEU A 292 22.21 4.03 -1.68
CA LEU A 292 22.01 4.17 -0.26
C LEU A 292 23.22 3.54 0.44
N ASN A 293 24.28 4.34 0.62
CA ASN A 293 25.40 3.97 1.49
C ASN A 293 24.86 3.73 2.91
N PHE A 294 24.61 2.46 3.28
CA PHE A 294 24.27 2.04 4.63
C PHE A 294 25.53 1.83 5.48
#